data_AF-A0A4R1AUS8-F1
#
_entry.id   AF-A0A4R1AUS8-F1
#
_cell.length_a   1.000
_cell.length_b   1.000
_cell.length_c   1.000
_cell.angle_alpha   90.00
_cell.angle_beta   90.00
_cell.angle_gamma   90.00
#
_symmetry.space_group_name_H-M   'P 1'
#
loop_
_entity.id
_entity.type
_entity.pdbx_description
1 polymer ?
#
loop_
_entity_poly.entity_id
_entity_poly.type
_entity_poly.pdbx_seq_one_letter_code
_entity_poly.pdbx_strand_id
1 'polypeptide(L)'
;MKWWKTPQVAVAWTILRIWLGLQWIQGGWHKVVDGFDASGFMQGAIAKAAGENPAVQGWYAGFLENFALPNADLFSTLVAYGEVLVGLGLILGAATIPALIAGAFMNFNFLMAGTVSTNPILFTAAIILLFTGSGAYFWGVDRFAIPYVKNLIGKRGKEENNTAHTH
;
A
#
# COMPACT_ATOMS: atom_id res chain seq x y z
N MET A 1 29.38 2.20 -10.40
CA MET A 1 28.12 2.95 -10.63
C MET A 1 26.96 1.99 -10.41
N LYS A 2 25.96 2.32 -9.56
CA LYS A 2 24.82 1.42 -9.29
C LYS A 2 23.85 1.44 -10.49
N TRP A 3 23.73 0.34 -11.22
CA TRP A 3 23.01 0.23 -12.50
C TRP A 3 21.52 0.58 -12.42
N TRP A 4 20.88 0.40 -11.26
CA TRP A 4 19.47 0.73 -11.03
C TRP A 4 19.16 2.22 -10.86
N LYS A 5 20.16 3.11 -10.99
CA LYS A 5 20.01 4.58 -10.85
C LYS A 5 20.18 5.36 -12.16
N THR A 6 20.26 4.69 -13.31
CA THR A 6 20.30 5.40 -14.60
C THR A 6 18.92 5.97 -14.94
N PRO A 7 18.84 7.13 -15.62
CA PRO A 7 17.56 7.76 -15.97
C PRO A 7 16.60 6.86 -16.75
N GLN A 8 17.12 5.94 -17.56
CA GLN A 8 16.31 4.98 -18.33
C GLN A 8 15.61 3.96 -17.42
N VAL A 9 16.32 3.47 -16.39
CA VAL A 9 15.77 2.52 -15.42
C VAL A 9 14.70 3.17 -14.54
N ALA A 10 14.86 4.47 -14.23
CA ALA A 10 13.84 5.25 -13.51
C ALA A 10 12.52 5.40 -14.29
N VAL A 11 12.56 5.46 -15.63
CA VAL A 11 11.34 5.49 -16.47
C VAL A 11 10.58 4.18 -16.36
N ALA A 12 11.28 3.04 -16.44
CA ALA A 12 10.66 1.72 -16.29
C ALA A 12 9.96 1.56 -14.93
N TRP A 13 10.61 2.00 -13.83
CA TRP A 13 9.99 1.99 -12.50
C TRP A 13 8.76 2.90 -12.40
N THR A 14 8.78 4.04 -13.09
CA THR A 14 7.64 4.96 -13.11
C THR A 14 6.45 4.37 -13.85
N ILE A 15 6.68 3.71 -14.99
CA ILE A 15 5.63 3.00 -15.73
C ILE A 15 5.03 1.89 -14.85
N LEU A 16 5.86 1.07 -14.21
CA LEU A 16 5.40 0.02 -13.31
C LEU A 16 4.60 0.59 -12.12
N ARG A 17 5.05 1.71 -11.55
CA ARG A 17 4.36 2.41 -10.45
C ARG A 17 2.98 2.91 -10.88
N ILE A 18 2.89 3.56 -12.05
CA ILE A 18 1.62 4.07 -12.58
C ILE A 18 0.68 2.91 -12.89
N TRP A 19 1.19 1.86 -13.55
CA TRP A 19 0.41 0.65 -13.83
C TRP A 19 -0.15 0.03 -12.54
N LEU A 20 0.69 -0.15 -11.52
CA LEU A 20 0.26 -0.65 -10.21
C LEU A 20 -0.83 0.25 -9.62
N GLY A 21 -0.65 1.57 -9.66
CA GLY A 21 -1.63 2.54 -9.18
C GLY A 21 -2.98 2.44 -9.93
N LEU A 22 -2.96 2.22 -11.24
CA LEU A 22 -4.18 2.02 -12.03
C LEU A 22 -4.94 0.76 -11.61
N GLN A 23 -4.24 -0.33 -11.28
CA GLN A 23 -4.88 -1.55 -10.76
C GLN A 23 -5.64 -1.28 -9.45
N TRP A 24 -5.05 -0.49 -8.55
CA TRP A 24 -5.68 -0.08 -7.31
C TRP A 24 -6.89 0.83 -7.51
N ILE A 25 -6.81 1.80 -8.44
CA ILE A 25 -7.97 2.63 -8.78
C ILE A 25 -9.10 1.78 -9.34
N GLN A 26 -8.81 0.86 -10.26
CA GLN A 26 -9.82 -0.01 -10.84
C GLN A 26 -10.50 -0.89 -9.78
N GLY A 27 -9.73 -1.42 -8.82
CA GLY A 27 -10.24 -2.21 -7.70
C GLY A 27 -11.06 -1.40 -6.69
N GLY A 28 -10.64 -0.18 -6.36
CA GLY A 28 -11.27 0.64 -5.33
C GLY A 28 -12.44 1.49 -5.82
N TRP A 29 -12.44 1.91 -7.08
CA TRP A 29 -13.40 2.90 -7.58
C TRP A 29 -14.84 2.41 -7.47
N HIS A 30 -15.12 1.20 -7.97
CA HIS A 30 -16.45 0.60 -7.88
C HIS A 30 -16.83 0.32 -6.43
N LYS A 31 -15.88 -0.03 -5.56
CA LYS A 31 -16.13 -0.24 -4.13
C LYS A 31 -16.60 1.02 -3.40
N VAL A 32 -16.06 2.19 -3.78
CA VAL A 32 -16.46 3.47 -3.21
C VAL A 32 -17.81 3.92 -3.78
N VAL A 33 -18.05 3.74 -5.08
CA VAL A 33 -19.27 4.21 -5.75
C VAL A 33 -20.48 3.33 -5.46
N ASP A 34 -20.30 2.00 -5.48
CA ASP A 34 -21.41 1.05 -5.39
C ASP A 34 -21.71 0.63 -3.94
N GLY A 35 -20.85 0.99 -2.99
CA GLY A 35 -20.95 0.57 -1.59
C GLY A 35 -20.45 -0.86 -1.39
N PHE A 36 -19.15 -0.99 -1.12
CA PHE A 36 -18.53 -2.28 -0.83
C PHE A 36 -18.87 -2.78 0.58
N ASP A 37 -19.21 -4.07 0.67
CA ASP A 37 -19.33 -4.81 1.92
C ASP A 37 -18.32 -5.97 1.93
N ALA A 38 -17.40 -5.91 2.89
CA ALA A 38 -16.37 -6.91 3.11
C ALA A 38 -16.88 -8.14 3.88
N SER A 39 -18.07 -8.12 4.47
CA SER A 39 -18.59 -9.19 5.33
C SER A 39 -18.65 -10.53 4.58
N GLY A 40 -19.18 -10.54 3.36
CA GLY A 40 -19.26 -11.75 2.53
C GLY A 40 -17.88 -12.27 2.13
N PHE A 41 -16.92 -11.37 1.87
CA PHE A 41 -15.53 -11.75 1.62
C PHE A 41 -14.89 -12.43 2.83
N MET A 42 -15.09 -11.87 4.03
CA MET A 42 -14.56 -12.43 5.28
C MET A 42 -15.19 -13.78 5.62
N GLN A 43 -16.51 -13.91 5.48
CA GLN A 43 -17.21 -15.19 5.68
C GLN A 43 -16.71 -16.26 4.71
N GLY A 44 -16.51 -15.91 3.44
CA GLY A 44 -15.92 -16.81 2.45
C GLY A 44 -14.49 -17.24 2.81
N ALA A 45 -13.68 -16.33 3.35
CA ALA A 45 -12.33 -16.64 3.81
C ALA A 45 -12.33 -17.55 5.07
N ILE A 46 -13.25 -17.34 6.02
CA ILE A 46 -13.42 -18.21 7.18
C ILE A 46 -13.82 -19.62 6.72
N ALA A 47 -14.76 -19.73 5.78
CA ALA A 47 -15.17 -21.02 5.23
C ALA A 47 -14.01 -21.78 4.54
N LYS A 48 -13.08 -21.07 3.91
CA LYS A 48 -11.87 -21.64 3.30
C LYS A 48 -10.83 -22.15 4.31
N ALA A 49 -11.03 -21.95 5.61
CA ALA A 49 -10.20 -22.53 6.66
C ALA A 49 -10.69 -23.91 7.13
N ALA A 50 -11.83 -24.38 6.62
CA ALA A 50 -12.33 -25.72 6.86
C ALA A 50 -11.90 -26.73 5.78
N GLY A 51 -11.98 -28.03 6.09
CA GLY A 51 -11.68 -29.13 5.17
C GLY A 51 -10.26 -29.70 5.28
N GLU A 52 -9.96 -30.69 4.44
CA GLU A 52 -8.70 -31.45 4.50
C GLU A 52 -7.48 -30.66 4.01
N ASN A 53 -7.68 -29.68 3.11
CA ASN A 53 -6.63 -28.81 2.57
C ASN A 53 -7.07 -27.35 2.67
N PRO A 54 -7.02 -26.75 3.87
CA PRO A 54 -7.52 -25.40 4.09
C PRO A 54 -6.67 -24.37 3.32
N ALA A 55 -7.34 -23.52 2.53
CA ALA A 55 -6.69 -22.44 1.78
C ALA A 55 -6.40 -21.21 2.67
N VAL A 56 -7.09 -21.09 3.81
CA VAL A 56 -6.88 -20.05 4.82
C VAL A 56 -6.41 -20.69 6.11
N GLN A 57 -5.37 -20.12 6.73
CA GLN A 57 -4.84 -20.63 7.98
C GLN A 57 -5.82 -20.38 9.14
N GLY A 58 -6.00 -21.36 10.02
CA GLY A 58 -7.00 -21.30 11.10
C GLY A 58 -6.84 -20.10 12.03
N TRP A 59 -5.60 -19.66 12.31
CA TRP A 59 -5.37 -18.46 13.12
C TRP A 59 -5.88 -17.18 12.44
N TYR A 60 -5.76 -17.10 11.10
CA TYR A 60 -6.22 -15.95 10.34
C TYR A 60 -7.75 -15.97 10.22
N ALA A 61 -8.35 -17.14 10.04
CA ALA A 61 -9.80 -17.30 10.14
C ALA A 61 -10.32 -16.89 11.52
N GLY A 62 -9.63 -17.24 12.60
CA GLY A 62 -9.95 -16.79 13.96
C GLY A 62 -9.89 -15.26 14.10
N PHE A 63 -8.89 -14.59 13.51
CA PHE A 63 -8.85 -13.12 13.44
C PHE A 63 -10.03 -12.55 12.66
N LEU A 64 -10.36 -13.15 11.51
CA LEU A 64 -11.49 -12.71 10.69
C LEU A 64 -12.81 -12.86 11.45
N GLU A 65 -13.04 -13.99 12.11
CA GLU A 65 -14.28 -14.29 12.84
C GLU A 65 -14.45 -13.42 14.10
N ASN A 66 -13.38 -13.26 14.89
CA ASN A 66 -13.48 -12.64 16.21
C ASN A 66 -13.22 -11.13 16.21
N PHE A 67 -12.58 -10.58 15.17
CA PHE A 67 -12.23 -9.16 15.12
C PHE A 67 -12.67 -8.48 13.83
N ALA A 68 -12.33 -9.03 12.66
CA ALA A 68 -12.58 -8.33 11.41
C ALA A 68 -14.08 -8.28 11.05
N LEU A 69 -14.78 -9.42 11.17
CA LEU A 69 -16.18 -9.57 10.82
C LEU A 69 -17.12 -8.77 11.75
N PRO A 70 -16.92 -8.73 13.09
CA PRO A 70 -17.67 -7.82 13.96
C PRO A 70 -17.45 -6.34 13.64
N ASN A 71 -16.33 -5.99 12.97
CA ASN A 71 -16.01 -4.63 12.55
C ASN A 71 -16.07 -4.48 11.01
N ALA A 72 -16.92 -5.26 10.33
CA ALA A 72 -16.95 -5.33 8.87
C ALA A 72 -17.14 -3.97 8.19
N ASP A 73 -17.97 -3.08 8.75
CA ASP A 73 -18.20 -1.73 8.20
C ASP A 73 -16.92 -0.88 8.16
N LEU A 74 -16.10 -0.98 9.21
CA LEU A 74 -14.81 -0.31 9.29
C LEU A 74 -13.87 -0.85 8.21
N PHE A 75 -13.74 -2.18 8.11
CA PHE A 75 -12.88 -2.81 7.11
C PHE A 75 -13.35 -2.55 5.68
N SER A 76 -14.65 -2.52 5.44
CA SER A 76 -15.24 -2.18 4.15
C SER A 76 -14.84 -0.77 3.71
N THR A 77 -14.95 0.19 4.63
CA THR A 77 -14.52 1.58 4.39
C THR A 77 -13.00 1.66 4.18
N LEU A 78 -12.21 1.05 5.07
CA LEU A 78 -10.75 1.07 4.99
C LEU A 78 -10.23 0.45 3.68
N VAL A 79 -10.82 -0.66 3.24
CA VAL A 79 -10.46 -1.31 1.97
C VAL A 79 -10.87 -0.43 0.79
N ALA A 80 -12.13 0.00 0.71
CA ALA A 80 -12.61 0.78 -0.43
C ALA A 80 -11.81 2.08 -0.63
N TYR A 81 -11.65 2.88 0.43
CA TYR A 81 -10.89 4.12 0.35
C TYR A 81 -9.38 3.87 0.30
N GLY A 82 -8.88 2.86 1.00
CA GLY A 82 -7.46 2.48 0.97
C GLY A 82 -7.00 2.13 -0.44
N GLU A 83 -7.79 1.37 -1.19
CA GLU A 83 -7.51 1.02 -2.59
C GLU A 83 -7.41 2.28 -3.46
N VAL A 84 -8.37 3.20 -3.36
CA VAL A 84 -8.35 4.45 -4.14
C VAL A 84 -7.16 5.33 -3.75
N LEU A 85 -6.91 5.52 -2.45
CA LEU A 85 -5.82 6.37 -1.96
C LEU A 85 -4.44 5.82 -2.33
N VAL A 86 -4.25 4.51 -2.27
CA VAL A 86 -3.02 3.86 -2.77
C VAL A 86 -2.86 4.10 -4.26
N GLY A 87 -3.93 3.90 -5.04
CA GLY A 87 -3.91 4.15 -6.48
C GLY A 87 -3.50 5.59 -6.82
N LEU A 88 -4.12 6.57 -6.18
CA LEU A 88 -3.80 8.00 -6.37
C LEU A 88 -2.35 8.31 -5.94
N GLY A 89 -1.94 7.81 -4.77
CA GLY A 89 -0.59 8.02 -4.23
C GLY A 89 0.51 7.49 -5.16
N LEU A 90 0.26 6.34 -5.81
CA LEU A 90 1.17 5.74 -6.78
C LEU A 90 1.15 6.43 -8.15
N ILE A 91 -0.03 6.81 -8.67
CA ILE A 91 -0.11 7.48 -9.97
C ILE A 91 0.58 8.85 -9.91
N LEU A 92 0.18 9.68 -8.93
CA LEU A 92 0.74 11.01 -8.71
C LEU A 92 2.21 10.94 -8.26
N GLY A 93 2.57 9.86 -7.56
CA GLY A 93 3.88 9.69 -6.94
C GLY A 93 4.15 10.77 -5.90
N ALA A 94 3.16 11.10 -5.07
CA ALA A 94 3.24 12.11 -3.99
C ALA A 94 3.26 11.49 -2.58
N ALA A 95 3.05 10.17 -2.50
CA ALA A 95 3.15 9.37 -1.29
C ALA A 95 3.57 7.93 -1.65
N THR A 96 4.55 7.78 -2.55
CA THR A 96 4.88 6.48 -3.15
C THR A 96 5.22 5.43 -2.10
N ILE A 97 6.09 5.74 -1.12
CA ILE A 97 6.50 4.76 -0.10
C ILE A 97 5.32 4.35 0.80
N PRO A 98 4.56 5.27 1.43
CA PRO A 98 3.35 4.90 2.17
C PRO A 98 2.34 4.11 1.33
N ALA A 99 2.10 4.52 0.08
CA ALA A 99 1.14 3.85 -0.80
C ALA A 99 1.61 2.42 -1.16
N LEU A 100 2.89 2.22 -1.42
CA LEU A 100 3.45 0.89 -1.67
C LEU A 100 3.36 -0.01 -0.43
N ILE A 101 3.62 0.52 0.78
CA ILE A 101 3.50 -0.23 2.03
C ILE A 101 2.05 -0.62 2.29
N ALA A 102 1.11 0.33 2.19
CA ALA A 102 -0.31 0.08 2.38
C ALA A 102 -0.84 -0.91 1.35
N GLY A 103 -0.44 -0.76 0.08
CA GLY A 103 -0.82 -1.68 -0.98
C GLY A 103 -0.26 -3.10 -0.79
N ALA A 104 1.01 -3.21 -0.38
CA ALA A 104 1.60 -4.51 -0.04
C ALA A 104 0.88 -5.16 1.15
N PHE A 105 0.55 -4.38 2.19
CA PHE A 105 -0.16 -4.86 3.36
C PHE A 105 -1.59 -5.35 3.02
N MET A 106 -2.33 -4.61 2.21
CA MET A 106 -3.67 -5.04 1.77
C MET A 106 -3.60 -6.31 0.92
N ASN A 107 -2.70 -6.39 -0.07
CA ASN A 107 -2.53 -7.63 -0.85
C ASN A 107 -2.14 -8.82 0.03
N PHE A 108 -1.25 -8.61 1.00
CA PHE A 108 -0.88 -9.65 1.95
C PHE A 108 -2.11 -10.16 2.72
N ASN A 109 -2.97 -9.27 3.21
CA ASN A 109 -4.23 -9.67 3.86
C ASN A 109 -5.18 -10.41 2.91
N PHE A 110 -5.31 -9.98 1.66
CA PHE A 110 -6.14 -10.69 0.68
C PHE A 110 -5.60 -12.08 0.35
N LEU A 111 -4.29 -12.24 0.30
CA LEU A 111 -3.63 -13.54 0.14
C LEU A 111 -3.87 -14.45 1.35
N MET A 112 -3.74 -13.91 2.56
CA MET A 112 -4.05 -14.61 3.80
C MET A 112 -5.52 -15.03 3.89
N ALA A 113 -6.44 -14.24 3.30
CA ALA A 113 -7.84 -14.56 3.13
C ALA A 113 -8.12 -15.55 1.96
N GLY A 114 -7.09 -16.10 1.32
CA GLY A 114 -7.21 -17.12 0.28
C GLY A 114 -7.63 -16.58 -1.09
N THR A 115 -7.28 -15.33 -1.41
CA THR A 115 -7.53 -14.71 -2.72
C THR A 115 -6.23 -14.58 -3.51
N VAL A 116 -5.98 -15.56 -4.39
CA VAL A 116 -4.66 -15.74 -5.03
C VAL A 116 -4.59 -15.18 -6.46
N SER A 117 -5.68 -14.70 -7.05
CA SER A 117 -5.75 -14.32 -8.47
C SER A 117 -4.67 -13.30 -8.91
N THR A 118 -4.93 -11.99 -8.81
CA THR A 118 -3.97 -10.95 -9.20
C THR A 118 -3.10 -10.48 -8.04
N ASN A 119 -3.53 -10.75 -6.81
CA ASN A 119 -2.91 -10.25 -5.59
C ASN A 119 -1.41 -10.58 -5.43
N PRO A 120 -0.91 -11.80 -5.76
CA PRO A 120 0.52 -12.07 -5.67
C PRO A 120 1.34 -11.18 -6.58
N ILE A 121 0.84 -10.88 -7.79
CA ILE A 121 1.52 -10.06 -8.79
C ILE A 121 1.62 -8.62 -8.28
N LEU A 122 0.52 -8.06 -7.77
CA LEU A 122 0.48 -6.69 -7.23
C LEU A 122 1.35 -6.56 -5.98
N PHE A 123 1.33 -7.57 -5.09
CA PHE A 123 2.21 -7.63 -3.93
C PHE A 123 3.68 -7.62 -4.33
N THR A 124 4.09 -8.52 -5.24
CA THR A 124 5.47 -8.59 -5.71
C THR A 124 5.91 -7.30 -6.39
N ALA A 125 5.07 -6.69 -7.22
CA ALA A 125 5.35 -5.39 -7.83
C ALA A 125 5.55 -4.29 -6.78
N ALA A 126 4.71 -4.24 -5.74
CA ALA A 126 4.83 -3.28 -4.65
C ALA A 126 6.15 -3.45 -3.88
N ILE A 127 6.52 -4.70 -3.56
CA ILE A 127 7.78 -5.01 -2.87
C ILE A 127 9.00 -4.64 -3.72
N ILE A 128 9.01 -4.99 -5.01
CA ILE A 128 10.10 -4.61 -5.92
C ILE A 128 10.26 -3.09 -5.96
N LEU A 129 9.15 -2.35 -6.10
CA LEU A 129 9.18 -0.90 -6.12
C LEU A 129 9.71 -0.31 -4.79
N LEU A 130 9.38 -0.89 -3.64
CA LEU A 130 9.95 -0.47 -2.35
C LEU A 130 11.49 -0.63 -2.32
N PHE A 131 12.01 -1.75 -2.81
CA PHE A 131 13.46 -2.00 -2.83
C PHE A 131 14.22 -1.18 -3.88
N THR A 132 13.55 -0.70 -4.93
CA THR A 132 14.17 0.19 -5.93
C THR A 132 14.41 1.62 -5.41
N GLY A 133 13.82 1.99 -4.26
CA GLY A 133 14.11 3.23 -3.54
C GLY A 133 13.93 4.49 -4.39
N SER A 134 14.98 5.30 -4.52
CA SER A 134 14.94 6.57 -5.28
C SER A 134 14.56 6.44 -6.75
N GLY A 135 14.65 5.25 -7.35
CA GLY A 135 14.16 5.00 -8.70
C GLY A 135 12.64 5.08 -8.83
N ALA A 136 11.88 4.62 -7.83
CA ALA A 136 10.42 4.58 -7.86
C ALA A 136 9.77 5.98 -7.74
N TYR A 137 10.44 6.93 -7.09
CA TYR A 137 9.95 8.30 -6.92
C TYR A 137 10.72 9.34 -7.75
N PHE A 138 11.66 8.94 -8.60
CA PHE A 138 12.50 9.87 -9.38
C PHE A 138 11.69 10.79 -10.32
N TRP A 139 10.58 10.29 -10.85
CA TRP A 139 9.63 11.05 -11.68
C TRP A 139 8.28 11.29 -10.95
N GLY A 140 8.22 11.08 -9.64
CA GLY A 140 7.06 11.43 -8.81
C GLY A 140 7.17 12.84 -8.22
N VAL A 141 6.03 13.41 -7.82
CA VAL A 141 5.97 14.64 -7.01
C VAL A 141 6.83 14.54 -5.74
N ASP A 142 6.98 13.33 -5.21
CA ASP A 142 7.87 12.93 -4.11
C ASP A 142 9.30 13.44 -4.27
N ARG A 143 9.82 13.54 -5.50
CA ARG A 143 11.15 14.09 -5.76
C ARG A 143 11.30 15.54 -5.29
N PHE A 144 10.23 16.32 -5.36
CA PHE A 144 10.21 17.72 -4.93
C PHE A 144 9.75 17.86 -3.48
N ALA A 145 8.83 17.00 -3.02
CA ALA A 145 8.32 17.02 -1.66
C ALA A 145 9.33 16.55 -0.61
N ILE A 146 10.07 15.46 -0.87
CA ILE A 146 11.00 14.87 0.11
C ILE A 146 12.13 15.83 0.54
N PRO A 147 12.83 16.54 -0.39
CA PRO A 147 13.83 17.53 0.00
C PRO A 147 13.24 18.69 0.78
N TYR A 148 12.03 19.12 0.44
CA TYR A 148 11.34 20.22 1.12
C TYR A 148 11.00 19.86 2.57
N VAL A 149 10.39 18.69 2.80
CA VAL A 149 10.10 18.19 4.16
C VAL A 149 11.38 17.97 4.97
N LYS A 150 12.43 17.40 4.35
CA LYS A 150 13.72 17.19 5.03
C LYS A 150 14.38 18.51 5.43
N ASN A 151 14.31 19.54 4.58
CA ASN A 151 14.86 20.87 4.88
C ASN A 151 14.07 21.59 5.98
N LEU A 152 12.75 21.41 6.04
CA LEU A 152 11.89 21.94 7.11
C LEU A 152 12.20 21.30 8.47
N ILE A 153 12.28 19.97 8.53
CA ILE A 153 12.60 19.25 9.77
C ILE A 153 14.05 19.56 10.21
N GLY A 154 14.99 19.62 9.27
CA GLY A 154 16.38 19.95 9.56
C GLY A 154 16.60 21.41 10.01
N LYS A 155 15.78 22.35 9.55
CA LYS A 155 15.76 23.73 10.07
C LYS A 155 15.23 23.78 11.50
N ARG A 156 14.11 23.10 11.78
CA ARG A 156 13.47 23.11 13.10
C ARG A 156 14.37 22.52 14.19
N GLY A 157 15.09 21.43 13.89
CA GLY A 157 16.06 20.84 14.83
C GLY A 157 17.33 21.67 15.04
N LYS A 158 17.70 22.56 14.11
CA LYS A 158 18.79 23.53 14.31
C LYS A 158 18.37 24.72 15.16
N GLU A 159 17.14 25.18 15.02
CA GLU A 159 16.59 26.28 15.83
C GLU A 159 16.44 25.87 17.31
N GLU A 160 15.90 24.67 17.60
CA GLU A 160 15.76 24.16 18.98
C GLU A 160 17.12 24.01 19.72
N ASN A 161 18.15 23.49 19.05
CA ASN A 161 19.49 23.35 19.64
C ASN A 161 20.17 24.70 19.89
N ASN A 162 19.93 25.71 19.05
CA ASN A 162 20.52 27.04 19.28
C ASN A 162 19.89 27.76 20.49
N THR A 163 18.59 27.58 20.73
CA THR A 163 17.91 28.14 21.91
C THR A 163 18.28 27.44 23.21
N ALA A 164 18.64 26.16 23.17
CA ALA A 164 19.05 25.39 24.35
C ALA A 164 20.48 25.72 24.84
N HIS A 165 21.34 26.30 24.00
CA HIS A 165 22.72 26.70 24.35
C HIS A 165 22.86 28.17 24.76
N THR A 166 21.77 28.95 24.72
CA THR A 166 21.73 30.36 25.13
C THR A 166 21.18 30.58 26.56
N HIS A 167 20.94 29.50 27.30
CA HIS A 167 20.59 29.49 28.73
C HIS A 167 21.68 28.77 29.53
#